data_AF-A0A929H4M7-F1
#
_entry.id   AF-A0A929H4M7-F1
#
_cell.length_a   1.000
_cell.length_b   1.000
_cell.length_c   1.000
_cell.angle_alpha   90.00
_cell.angle_beta   90.00
_cell.angle_gamma   90.00
#
_symmetry.space_group_name_H-M   'P 1'
#
loop_
_entity.id
_entity.type
_entity.pdbx_description
1 polymer ?
#
loop_
_entity_poly.entity_id
_entity_poly.type
_entity_poly.pdbx_seq_one_letter_code
_entity_poly.pdbx_strand_id
1 'polypeptide(L)'
;VFLPAASYIEDTGTFTNCDTKIQKTKQIIPVKNKLKNRQLIEQLANNLGCNFNYQSPEEIFNEIKLINRFYFGCQQNDFWNKNLLKDEYYTKNKKAKFSVYDIDLVTFDPKKPDILYSEKFYKKNIKCNLI
;
A
#
# COMPACT_ATOMS: atom_id res chain seq x y z
N VAL A 1 -3.37 6.99 25.37
CA VAL A 1 -2.70 5.67 25.53
C VAL A 1 -1.62 5.57 24.48
N PHE A 2 -0.42 5.11 24.84
CA PHE A 2 0.69 4.93 23.91
C PHE A 2 1.14 3.46 23.94
N LEU A 3 1.33 2.85 22.78
CA LEU A 3 1.80 1.47 22.62
C LEU A 3 3.12 1.50 21.83
N PRO A 4 4.26 1.12 22.41
CA PRO A 4 5.55 1.29 21.76
C PRO A 4 5.80 0.15 20.76
N ALA A 5 6.02 0.53 19.50
CA ALA A 5 6.27 -0.42 18.40
C ALA A 5 7.75 -0.84 18.30
N ALA A 6 7.99 -2.05 17.81
CA ALA A 6 9.30 -2.54 17.41
C ALA A 6 9.74 -1.91 16.08
N SER A 7 11.03 -1.63 15.95
CA SER A 7 11.62 -1.13 14.70
C SER A 7 11.76 -2.25 13.65
N TYR A 8 11.95 -1.87 12.38
CA TYR A 8 12.11 -2.81 11.27
C TYR A 8 13.31 -3.77 11.42
N ILE A 9 14.34 -3.36 12.17
CA ILE A 9 15.55 -4.15 12.46
C ILE A 9 15.27 -5.22 13.54
N GLU A 10 14.30 -4.94 14.41
CA GLU A 10 13.92 -5.80 15.54
C GLU A 10 12.85 -6.82 15.13
N ASP A 11 12.04 -6.50 14.12
CA ASP A 11 10.94 -7.34 13.66
C ASP A 11 11.29 -8.16 12.40
N THR A 12 10.48 -9.17 12.13
CA THR A 12 10.56 -10.06 10.96
C THR A 12 9.33 -9.89 10.07
N GLY A 13 9.51 -9.72 8.77
CA GLY A 13 8.38 -9.55 7.87
C GLY A 13 8.76 -9.39 6.40
N THR A 14 7.91 -8.70 5.65
CA THR A 14 8.14 -8.36 4.25
C THR A 14 7.79 -6.89 3.99
N PHE A 15 8.55 -6.26 3.10
CA PHE A 15 8.25 -4.92 2.59
C PHE A 15 8.08 -4.98 1.07
N THR A 16 7.15 -4.21 0.53
CA THR A 16 6.96 -4.11 -0.92
C THR A 16 7.48 -2.76 -1.38
N ASN A 17 8.48 -2.76 -2.27
CA ASN A 17 9.04 -1.53 -2.82
C ASN A 17 8.09 -0.89 -3.86
N CYS A 18 8.33 0.37 -4.22
CA CYS A 18 7.59 1.09 -5.27
C CYS A 18 7.63 0.35 -6.62
N ASP A 19 8.78 -0.21 -6.95
CA ASP A 19 9.04 -1.09 -8.10
C ASP A 19 8.47 -2.51 -7.90
N THR A 20 7.52 -2.70 -6.99
CA THR A 20 6.68 -3.90 -6.77
C THR A 20 7.40 -5.15 -6.24
N LYS A 21 8.68 -5.03 -5.88
CA LYS A 21 9.46 -6.12 -5.30
C LYS A 21 9.11 -6.35 -3.84
N ILE A 22 8.74 -7.57 -3.49
CA ILE A 22 8.48 -8.02 -2.11
C ILE A 22 9.81 -8.49 -1.52
N GLN A 23 10.36 -7.76 -0.56
CA GLN A 23 11.63 -8.06 0.07
C GLN A 23 11.42 -8.63 1.47
N LYS A 24 12.06 -9.75 1.80
CA LYS A 24 12.02 -10.33 3.15
C LYS A 24 12.96 -9.56 4.09
N THR A 25 12.45 -9.15 5.24
CA THR A 25 13.27 -8.64 6.34
C THR A 25 13.47 -9.71 7.40
N LYS A 26 14.69 -9.73 7.94
CA LYS A 26 15.09 -10.60 9.04
C LYS A 26 15.34 -9.73 10.27
N GLN A 27 15.01 -10.29 11.41
CA GLN A 27 15.37 -9.70 12.70
C GLN A 27 16.88 -9.77 12.87
N ILE A 28 17.50 -8.62 13.10
CA ILE A 28 18.94 -8.49 13.34
C ILE A 28 19.20 -8.28 14.84
N ILE A 29 18.31 -7.57 15.53
CA ILE A 29 18.44 -7.23 16.96
C ILE A 29 17.23 -7.80 17.72
N PRO A 30 17.39 -8.31 18.96
CA PRO A 30 16.25 -8.71 19.79
C PRO A 30 15.31 -7.53 20.07
N VAL A 31 14.01 -7.81 20.14
CA VAL A 31 13.00 -6.79 20.40
C VAL A 31 13.12 -6.30 21.85
N LYS A 32 13.35 -4.99 22.04
CA LYS A 32 13.45 -4.40 23.39
C LYS A 32 12.15 -4.49 24.19
N ASN A 33 11.01 -4.37 23.51
CA ASN A 33 9.69 -4.31 24.14
C ASN A 33 9.05 -5.69 24.38
N LYS A 34 9.81 -6.79 24.24
CA LYS A 34 9.36 -8.19 24.40
C LYS A 34 8.25 -8.66 23.45
N LEU A 35 7.56 -7.76 22.76
CA LEU A 35 6.47 -8.05 21.83
C LEU A 35 6.78 -7.47 20.45
N LYS A 36 6.60 -8.27 19.40
CA LYS A 36 6.62 -7.81 18.01
C LYS A 36 5.35 -7.02 17.69
N ASN A 37 5.37 -6.20 16.63
CA ASN A 37 4.24 -5.34 16.26
C ASN A 37 2.97 -6.17 16.00
N ARG A 38 3.12 -7.29 15.30
CA ARG A 38 2.03 -8.24 15.04
C ARG A 38 1.40 -8.79 16.32
N GLN A 39 2.21 -9.19 17.30
CA GLN A 39 1.74 -9.77 18.57
C GLN A 39 0.98 -8.74 19.40
N LEU A 40 1.41 -7.48 19.37
CA LEU A 40 0.71 -6.38 20.03
C LEU A 40 -0.67 -6.16 19.40
N ILE A 41 -0.78 -6.23 18.07
CA ILE A 41 -2.06 -6.15 17.36
C ILE A 41 -2.95 -7.36 17.67
N GLU A 42 -2.40 -8.57 17.71
CA GLU A 42 -3.14 -9.78 18.09
C GLU A 42 -3.70 -9.71 19.50
N GLN A 43 -2.88 -9.30 20.48
CA GLN A 43 -3.34 -9.14 21.87
C GLN A 43 -4.46 -8.11 21.97
N LEU A 44 -4.33 -6.99 21.24
CA LEU A 44 -5.36 -5.97 21.20
C LEU A 44 -6.65 -6.49 20.56
N ALA A 45 -6.56 -7.20 19.43
CA ALA A 45 -7.70 -7.81 18.77
C ALA A 45 -8.38 -8.87 19.64
N ASN A 46 -7.59 -9.70 20.33
CA ASN A 46 -8.11 -10.75 21.21
C ASN A 46 -8.82 -10.17 22.44
N ASN A 47 -8.32 -9.05 22.98
CA ASN A 47 -9.02 -8.32 24.04
C ASN A 47 -10.34 -7.69 23.59
N LEU A 48 -10.51 -7.46 22.27
CA LEU A 48 -11.76 -6.99 21.67
C LEU A 48 -12.72 -8.14 21.26
N GLY A 49 -12.33 -9.40 21.50
CA GLY A 49 -13.14 -10.57 21.18
C GLY A 49 -12.87 -11.18 19.80
N CYS A 50 -11.84 -10.74 19.08
CA CYS A 50 -11.35 -11.48 17.92
C CYS A 50 -10.55 -12.72 18.39
N ASN A 51 -10.48 -13.79 17.59
CA ASN A 51 -9.70 -14.98 17.94
C ASN A 51 -8.50 -15.14 16.99
N PHE A 52 -7.60 -14.16 16.97
CA PHE A 52 -6.38 -14.21 16.17
C PHE A 52 -5.32 -15.07 16.85
N ASN A 53 -4.74 -16.00 16.09
CA ASN A 53 -3.72 -16.92 16.56
C ASN A 53 -2.68 -17.19 15.46
N TYR A 54 -1.87 -16.19 15.10
CA TYR A 54 -0.79 -16.38 14.15
C TYR A 54 0.53 -16.68 14.87
N GLN A 55 1.21 -17.74 14.48
CA GLN A 55 2.50 -18.14 15.05
C GLN A 55 3.67 -17.45 14.34
N SER A 56 3.49 -17.15 13.04
CA SER A 56 4.54 -16.57 12.21
C SER A 56 4.03 -15.44 11.31
N PRO A 57 4.89 -14.49 10.90
CA PRO A 57 4.54 -13.51 9.87
C PRO A 57 4.24 -14.16 8.50
N GLU A 58 4.69 -15.40 8.28
CA GLU A 58 4.45 -16.14 7.04
C GLU A 58 2.99 -16.59 6.92
N GLU A 59 2.33 -16.92 8.04
CA GLU A 59 0.90 -17.23 8.08
C GLU A 59 0.06 -16.03 7.64
N ILE A 60 0.34 -14.83 8.19
CA ILE A 60 -0.32 -13.60 7.76
C ILE A 60 -0.05 -13.32 6.28
N PHE A 61 1.19 -13.52 5.82
CA PHE A 61 1.50 -13.33 4.42
C PHE A 61 0.69 -14.29 3.54
N ASN A 62 0.55 -15.56 3.94
CA ASN A 62 -0.26 -16.54 3.21
C ASN A 62 -1.75 -16.17 3.20
N GLU A 63 -2.30 -15.63 4.29
CA GLU A 63 -3.66 -15.10 4.31
C GLU A 63 -3.83 -13.92 3.32
N ILE A 64 -2.87 -12.99 3.31
CA ILE A 64 -2.85 -11.88 2.35
C ILE A 64 -2.83 -12.40 0.91
N LYS A 65 -2.08 -13.48 0.60
CA LYS A 65 -2.07 -14.07 -0.75
C LYS A 65 -3.43 -14.64 -1.16
N LEU A 66 -4.22 -15.17 -0.23
CA LEU A 66 -5.53 -15.73 -0.52
C LEU A 66 -6.56 -14.64 -0.84
N ILE A 67 -6.47 -13.50 -0.16
CA ILE A 67 -7.46 -12.42 -0.28
C ILE A 67 -7.05 -11.42 -1.37
N ASN A 68 -5.76 -11.08 -1.46
CA ASN A 68 -5.27 -10.04 -2.36
C ASN A 68 -4.82 -10.65 -3.70
N ARG A 69 -5.58 -10.36 -4.76
CA ARG A 69 -5.30 -10.82 -6.15
C ARG A 69 -3.86 -10.54 -6.63
N PHE A 70 -3.23 -9.47 -6.14
CA PHE A 70 -1.88 -9.11 -6.56
C PHE A 70 -0.82 -10.01 -5.93
N TYR A 71 -1.04 -10.45 -4.70
CA TYR A 71 -0.12 -11.33 -3.98
C TYR A 71 -0.40 -12.82 -4.27
N PHE A 72 -1.46 -13.14 -5.01
CA PHE A 72 -1.81 -14.50 -5.38
C PHE A 72 -0.64 -15.19 -6.12
N GLY A 73 -0.21 -16.35 -5.61
CA GLY A 73 0.90 -17.11 -6.19
C GLY A 73 2.30 -16.49 -6.01
N CYS A 74 2.42 -15.35 -5.33
CA CYS A 74 3.72 -14.69 -5.12
C CYS A 74 4.52 -15.39 -4.00
N GLN A 75 5.84 -15.43 -4.13
CA GLN A 75 6.73 -15.84 -3.05
C GLN A 75 7.45 -14.64 -2.42
N GLN A 76 8.16 -14.88 -1.32
CA GLN A 76 9.04 -13.85 -0.75
C GLN A 76 10.23 -13.63 -1.71
N ASN A 77 10.71 -12.39 -1.84
CA ASN A 77 11.73 -11.97 -2.83
C ASN A 77 11.28 -11.95 -4.30
N ASP A 78 9.98 -12.10 -4.55
CA ASP A 78 9.39 -11.96 -5.88
C ASP A 78 8.78 -10.58 -6.13
N PHE A 79 8.48 -10.30 -7.38
CA PHE A 79 7.62 -9.19 -7.78
C PHE A 79 6.16 -9.66 -7.82
N TRP A 80 5.24 -8.82 -7.35
CA TRP A 80 3.82 -9.14 -7.46
C TRP A 80 3.26 -8.91 -8.88
N ASN A 81 3.94 -8.09 -9.69
CA ASN A 81 3.51 -7.73 -11.04
C ASN A 81 4.08 -8.61 -12.16
N LYS A 82 4.66 -9.78 -11.86
CA LYS A 82 5.36 -10.65 -12.85
C LYS A 82 4.55 -10.91 -14.12
N ASN A 83 3.24 -11.03 -13.99
CA ASN A 83 2.34 -11.35 -15.09
C ASN A 83 1.46 -10.18 -15.53
N LEU A 84 1.71 -8.96 -15.04
CA LEU A 84 0.88 -7.78 -15.30
C LEU A 84 0.59 -7.55 -16.79
N LEU A 85 1.59 -7.82 -17.65
CA LEU A 85 1.47 -7.66 -19.11
C LEU A 85 1.09 -8.94 -19.87
N LYS A 86 1.17 -10.10 -19.22
CA LYS A 86 0.88 -11.41 -19.82
C LYS A 86 -0.55 -11.88 -19.53
N ASP A 87 -1.11 -11.42 -18.43
CA ASP A 87 -2.44 -11.81 -17.98
C ASP A 87 -3.55 -11.17 -18.80
N GLU A 88 -4.69 -11.85 -18.82
CA GLU A 88 -5.93 -11.29 -19.31
C GLU A 88 -6.43 -10.21 -18.33
N TYR A 89 -6.69 -9.01 -18.83
CA TYR A 89 -7.13 -7.87 -18.03
C TYR A 89 -8.63 -7.99 -17.71
N TYR A 90 -9.09 -7.36 -16.62
CA TYR A 90 -10.51 -7.29 -16.21
C TYR A 90 -11.36 -6.38 -17.12
N THR A 91 -11.20 -6.51 -18.43
CA THR A 91 -11.98 -5.87 -19.49
C THR A 91 -12.87 -6.94 -20.11
N LYS A 92 -14.06 -6.59 -20.63
CA LYS A 92 -14.89 -7.51 -21.44
C LYS A 92 -14.09 -8.26 -22.52
N ASN A 93 -13.10 -7.60 -23.10
CA ASN A 93 -12.27 -8.15 -24.18
C ASN A 93 -10.97 -8.79 -23.69
N LYS A 94 -10.75 -8.90 -22.36
CA LYS A 94 -9.54 -9.46 -21.74
C LYS A 94 -8.20 -8.78 -22.11
N LYS A 95 -8.24 -7.70 -22.89
CA LYS A 95 -7.09 -6.89 -23.29
C LYS A 95 -6.97 -5.64 -22.42
N ALA A 96 -5.74 -5.19 -22.22
CA ALA A 96 -5.46 -3.86 -21.68
C ALA A 96 -6.08 -2.82 -22.61
N LYS A 97 -6.84 -1.89 -22.03
CA LYS A 97 -7.23 -0.67 -22.70
C LYS A 97 -6.23 0.41 -22.30
N PHE A 98 -5.15 0.52 -23.06
CA PHE A 98 -4.27 1.67 -22.95
C PHE A 98 -4.95 2.86 -23.62
N SER A 99 -5.14 3.95 -22.88
CA SER A 99 -5.43 5.25 -23.48
C SER A 99 -4.10 5.86 -23.90
N VAL A 100 -4.01 6.39 -25.12
CA VAL A 100 -2.94 7.32 -25.45
C VAL A 100 -3.15 8.53 -24.55
N TYR A 101 -2.20 8.76 -23.64
CA TYR A 101 -2.16 9.96 -22.84
C TYR A 101 -1.08 10.83 -23.46
N ASP A 102 -1.49 11.87 -24.17
CA ASP A 102 -0.56 12.86 -24.69
C ASP A 102 0.01 13.61 -23.48
N ILE A 103 1.24 13.25 -23.12
CA ILE A 103 1.97 13.91 -22.05
C ILE A 103 2.44 15.24 -22.62
N ASP A 104 2.00 16.33 -22.01
CA ASP A 104 2.54 17.64 -22.34
C ASP A 104 4.01 17.68 -21.89
N LEU A 105 4.93 17.68 -22.86
CA LEU A 105 6.38 17.70 -22.61
C LEU A 105 6.88 19.10 -22.24
N VAL A 106 5.99 20.09 -22.21
CA VAL A 106 6.31 21.47 -21.88
C VAL A 106 6.54 21.57 -20.38
N THR A 107 7.81 21.68 -19.95
CA THR A 107 8.20 21.81 -18.53
C THR A 107 7.67 23.08 -17.88
N PHE A 108 7.29 24.07 -18.68
CA PHE A 108 6.82 25.37 -18.22
C PHE A 108 5.61 25.81 -19.05
N ASP A 109 4.41 25.64 -18.51
CA ASP A 109 3.23 26.27 -19.06
C ASP A 109 3.17 27.71 -18.54
N PRO A 110 3.38 28.76 -19.38
CA PRO A 110 3.30 30.15 -18.93
C PRO A 110 1.91 30.50 -18.39
N LYS A 111 0.89 29.71 -18.72
CA LYS A 111 -0.42 29.76 -18.08
C LYS A 111 -0.64 28.47 -17.32
N LYS A 112 -0.39 28.48 -16.01
CA LYS A 112 -0.80 27.40 -15.12
C LYS A 112 -2.26 27.01 -15.45
N PRO A 113 -2.56 25.80 -15.94
CA PRO A 113 -3.94 25.39 -16.15
C PRO A 113 -4.64 25.47 -14.79
N ASP A 114 -5.88 25.99 -14.76
CA ASP A 114 -6.72 26.05 -13.55
C ASP A 114 -7.09 24.61 -13.13
N ILE A 115 -6.11 23.83 -12.67
CA ILE A 115 -6.32 22.56 -12.03
C ILE A 115 -6.75 22.92 -10.61
N LEU A 116 -8.05 23.14 -10.40
CA LEU A 116 -8.78 22.88 -9.15
C LEU A 116 -10.24 23.32 -9.29
N TYR A 117 -11.16 22.36 -9.11
CA TYR A 117 -12.57 22.62 -8.80
C TYR A 117 -12.70 23.55 -7.56
N SER A 118 -11.74 23.45 -6.62
CA SER A 118 -11.72 24.28 -5.40
C SER A 118 -11.32 25.75 -5.65
N GLU A 119 -10.45 26.07 -6.62
CA GLU A 119 -10.09 27.45 -6.91
C GLU A 119 -11.27 28.21 -7.53
N LYS A 120 -12.04 27.55 -8.41
CA LYS A 120 -13.31 28.09 -8.92
C LYS A 120 -14.33 28.28 -7.80
N PHE A 121 -14.45 27.33 -6.86
CA PHE A 121 -15.31 27.46 -5.68
C PHE A 121 -14.89 28.64 -4.80
N TYR A 122 -13.60 28.77 -4.48
CA TYR A 122 -13.07 29.86 -3.65
C TYR A 122 -13.30 31.23 -4.30
N LYS A 123 -12.96 31.38 -5.58
CA LYS A 123 -13.18 32.62 -6.32
C LYS A 123 -14.67 32.98 -6.37
N LYS A 124 -15.56 32.00 -6.64
CA LYS A 124 -17.00 32.23 -6.81
C LYS A 124 -17.74 32.48 -5.49
N ASN A 125 -17.48 31.68 -4.45
CA ASN A 125 -18.32 31.66 -3.25
C ASN A 125 -17.73 32.42 -2.06
N ILE A 126 -16.39 32.59 -2.02
CA ILE A 126 -15.72 33.24 -0.89
C ILE A 126 -15.26 34.64 -1.30
N LYS A 127 -14.48 34.77 -2.38
CA LYS A 127 -13.89 36.06 -2.76
C LYS A 127 -14.92 37.09 -3.22
N CYS A 128 -15.94 36.69 -3.98
CA CYS A 128 -17.00 37.59 -4.46
C CYS A 128 -17.91 38.11 -3.34
N ASN A 129 -17.95 37.47 -2.17
CA ASN A 129 -18.78 37.90 -1.03
C ASN A 129 -18.02 38.77 -0.03
N LEU A 130 -16.71 38.96 -0.21
CA LEU A 130 -15.84 39.75 0.66
C LEU A 130 -15.52 41.15 0.09
N ILE A 131 -15.97 41.44 -1.13
CA ILE A 131 -15.86 42.73 -1.82
C ILE A 131 -17.27 43.25 -2.02
#